data_AF-A0A535Y7F9-F1
#
_entry.id   AF-A0A535Y7F9-F1
#
_cell.length_a   1.000
_cell.length_b   1.000
_cell.length_c   1.000
_cell.angle_alpha   90.00
_cell.angle_beta   90.00
_cell.angle_gamma   90.00
#
_symmetry.space_group_name_H-M   'P 1'
#
loop_
_entity.id
_entity.type
_entity.pdbx_description
1 polymer ?
#
loop_
_entity_poly.entity_id
_entity_poly.type
_entity_poly.pdbx_seq_one_letter_code
_entity_poly.pdbx_strand_id
1 'polypeptide(L)'
;MSTETLGITNLGDLLPRIDHLYVSARSSFDPLPADRYDEKLPSGMTLREVLAHLAAWEETVPPRVAAVLATGKDTYEREDLSDIDAFNAKVSAETKDTPIDDLKARLARSHEAIVALVRSLEGREIPELAKKVIEWNTTEHYPDHFGDLGAAIKTAKDLAMTVNAGWINFRLALMSLGMAVLDERTSTGWTYRELAAHAAGWEDLAATRLGRFRATGETNDPGGTADEINARLVGAAKGKSGRETLADLDAAHTRLVREVDQLTPEQIKASDGWAIAVVAGNSYGHYGEHHTELFSAVPRRPAQLLERMREGWRPFRRAVARSGLRRLSDTTSAGWTAKAMLSHLAYWLESLDRSLPYRLKGERGPIPDVQAENDREQAASASRPASEVIKRLDDAYAKLVKIVENLPADEDIHFMAIRLIAGESYGHFFEHLPEIESWMPQNKADVLARYDEVWNEFRGRLREVGRARLLDPTPSGWSYRDMCAHAANWLQQAVNELGGATKRWNAELIQKENERAVAAHKLVGAEAMLDELDTSAKRMRETIASIPDDQILDPKTFGIVGFYSYLHWEEHLHEDLGATY
;
A
#
# COMPACT_ATOMS: atom_id res chain seq x y z
N MET A 1 31.56 -3.14 0.67
CA MET A 1 31.70 -3.94 -0.56
C MET A 1 30.95 -3.19 -1.63
N SER A 2 31.69 -2.72 -2.63
CA SER A 2 31.17 -1.89 -3.71
C SER A 2 30.25 -2.73 -4.59
N THR A 3 28.97 -2.38 -4.64
CA THR A 3 28.16 -2.59 -5.84
C THR A 3 28.91 -1.96 -7.01
N GLU A 4 28.97 -2.64 -8.15
CA GLU A 4 29.64 -2.13 -9.34
C GLU A 4 29.13 -0.73 -9.64
N THR A 5 30.04 0.25 -9.56
CA THR A 5 29.78 1.61 -10.00
C THR A 5 29.39 1.53 -11.46
N LEU A 6 28.08 1.65 -11.75
CA LEU A 6 27.58 1.88 -13.10
C LEU A 6 28.44 2.99 -13.69
N GLY A 7 29.28 2.64 -14.67
CA GLY A 7 30.10 3.60 -15.37
C GLY A 7 29.17 4.63 -15.99
N ILE A 8 29.28 5.89 -15.56
CA ILE A 8 28.45 6.98 -16.07
C ILE A 8 28.80 7.14 -17.55
N THR A 9 27.90 6.75 -18.45
CA THR A 9 28.12 6.89 -19.89
C THR A 9 27.37 8.07 -20.46
N ASN A 10 26.30 8.55 -19.79
CA ASN A 10 25.53 9.72 -20.21
C ASN A 10 24.79 10.41 -19.03
N LEU A 11 24.21 11.59 -19.28
CA LEU A 11 23.51 12.40 -18.26
C LEU A 11 22.28 11.70 -17.65
N GLY A 12 21.67 10.77 -18.37
CA GLY A 12 20.55 9.96 -17.90
C GLY A 12 20.92 8.99 -16.77
N ASP A 13 22.21 8.61 -16.66
CA ASP A 13 22.72 7.79 -15.55
C ASP A 13 23.01 8.63 -14.30
N LEU A 14 23.15 9.95 -14.44
CA LEU A 14 23.56 10.86 -13.37
C LEU A 14 22.41 11.12 -12.39
N LEU A 15 21.19 11.35 -12.87
CA LEU A 15 20.04 11.64 -12.01
C LEU A 15 19.71 10.49 -11.03
N PRO A 16 19.63 9.21 -11.46
CA PRO A 16 19.46 8.09 -10.53
C PRO A 16 20.56 8.01 -9.46
N ARG A 17 21.81 8.33 -9.81
CA ARG A 17 22.93 8.30 -8.86
C ARG A 17 22.88 9.46 -7.86
N ILE A 18 22.50 10.66 -8.31
CA ILE A 18 22.25 11.83 -7.45
C ILE A 18 21.13 11.51 -6.45
N ASP A 19 20.00 11.01 -6.94
CA ASP A 19 18.85 10.65 -6.12
C ASP A 19 19.23 9.56 -5.10
N HIS A 20 19.92 8.50 -5.53
CA HIS A 20 20.38 7.43 -4.63
C HIS A 20 21.19 8.02 -3.47
N LEU A 21 22.27 8.74 -3.75
CA LEU A 21 23.19 9.19 -2.71
C LEU A 21 22.56 10.20 -1.76
N TYR A 22 21.67 11.06 -2.28
CA TYR A 22 20.88 11.98 -1.46
C TYR A 22 19.90 11.24 -0.54
N VAL A 23 19.11 10.28 -1.06
CA VAL A 23 18.15 9.50 -0.27
C VAL A 23 18.87 8.66 0.80
N SER A 24 20.02 8.07 0.47
CA SER A 24 20.87 7.33 1.40
C SER A 24 21.43 8.23 2.51
N ALA A 25 21.92 9.42 2.16
CA ALA A 25 22.39 10.40 3.13
C ALA A 25 21.26 10.82 4.08
N ARG A 26 20.11 11.21 3.54
CA ARG A 26 18.94 11.64 4.33
C ARG A 26 18.44 10.58 5.28
N SER A 27 18.34 9.34 4.82
CA SER A 27 17.89 8.24 5.67
C SER A 27 18.77 8.08 6.90
N SER A 28 20.06 8.41 6.81
CA SER A 28 21.06 8.31 7.87
C SER A 28 20.95 9.38 8.96
N PHE A 29 20.35 10.55 8.68
CA PHE A 29 20.27 11.65 9.65
C PHE A 29 18.84 12.07 9.99
N ASP A 30 17.90 12.02 9.05
CA ASP A 30 16.53 12.49 9.24
C ASP A 30 15.84 11.95 10.50
N PRO A 31 15.99 10.65 10.85
CA PRO A 31 15.31 10.09 12.00
C PRO A 31 16.11 10.21 13.30
N LEU A 32 17.34 10.74 13.29
CA LEU A 32 18.14 10.84 14.50
C LEU A 32 17.54 11.83 15.51
N PRO A 33 17.68 11.56 16.82
CA PRO A 33 17.21 12.48 17.85
C PRO A 33 18.03 13.78 17.86
N ALA A 34 17.42 14.86 18.36
CA ALA A 34 17.96 16.22 18.25
C ALA A 34 19.35 16.39 18.88
N ASP A 35 19.65 15.64 19.94
CA ASP A 35 20.96 15.66 20.60
C ASP A 35 22.11 15.23 19.67
N ARG A 36 21.86 14.36 18.69
CA ARG A 36 22.87 13.94 17.71
C ARG A 36 23.35 15.06 16.80
N TYR A 37 22.54 16.12 16.63
CA TYR A 37 22.87 17.20 15.70
C TYR A 37 23.96 18.14 16.21
N ASP A 38 24.19 18.16 17.52
CA ASP A 38 25.13 19.06 18.19
C ASP A 38 26.40 18.35 18.70
N GLU A 39 26.45 17.02 18.57
CA GLU A 39 27.62 16.23 18.93
C GLU A 39 28.75 16.38 17.89
N LYS A 40 30.00 16.46 18.37
CA LYS A 40 31.17 16.48 17.49
C LYS A 40 31.44 15.10 16.89
N LEU A 41 31.62 15.09 15.57
CA LEU A 41 31.93 13.93 14.73
C LEU A 41 33.45 13.79 14.57
N PRO A 42 33.96 12.66 14.05
CA PRO A 42 35.39 12.43 13.84
C PRO A 42 36.08 13.51 13.00
N SER A 43 35.37 14.12 12.04
CA SER A 43 35.87 15.26 11.25
C SER A 43 36.07 16.56 12.03
N GLY A 44 35.55 16.64 13.27
CA GLY A 44 35.51 17.87 14.05
C GLY A 44 34.30 18.77 13.74
N MET A 45 33.48 18.42 12.74
CA MET A 45 32.17 19.03 12.51
C MET A 45 31.10 18.38 13.39
N THR A 46 29.99 19.06 13.59
CA THR A 46 28.73 18.52 14.10
C THR A 46 27.85 18.12 12.93
N LEU A 47 26.84 17.29 13.16
CA LEU A 47 25.93 16.89 12.09
C LEU A 47 25.16 18.09 11.50
N ARG A 48 24.82 19.12 12.31
CA ARG A 48 24.25 20.37 11.77
C ARG A 48 25.21 21.09 10.80
N GLU A 49 26.50 21.11 11.11
CA GLU A 49 27.54 21.72 10.29
C GLU A 49 27.68 20.95 8.97
N VAL A 50 27.65 19.60 9.02
CA VAL A 50 27.65 18.74 7.81
C VAL A 50 26.43 19.01 6.92
N LEU A 51 25.22 19.12 7.48
CA LEU A 51 24.02 19.41 6.70
C LEU A 51 24.09 20.77 5.99
N ALA A 52 24.55 21.80 6.71
CA ALA A 52 24.72 23.14 6.13
C ALA A 52 25.84 23.16 5.07
N HIS A 53 26.93 22.43 5.31
CA HIS A 53 28.03 22.25 4.37
C HIS A 53 27.54 21.62 3.06
N LEU A 54 26.86 20.47 3.12
CA LEU A 54 26.30 19.81 1.93
C LEU A 54 25.39 20.75 1.14
N ALA A 55 24.46 21.43 1.83
CA ALA A 55 23.53 22.35 1.19
C ALA A 55 24.24 23.55 0.52
N ALA A 56 25.22 24.14 1.21
CA ALA A 56 25.95 25.29 0.70
C ALA A 56 26.77 24.96 -0.55
N TRP A 57 27.35 23.76 -0.63
CA TRP A 57 28.06 23.29 -1.83
C TRP A 57 27.11 23.00 -2.99
N GLU A 58 25.96 22.38 -2.73
CA GLU A 58 24.92 22.18 -3.75
C GLU A 58 24.38 23.51 -4.30
N GLU A 59 24.20 24.53 -3.45
CA GLU A 59 23.78 25.87 -3.87
C GLU A 59 24.75 26.54 -4.86
N THR A 60 26.02 26.09 -4.91
CA THR A 60 26.98 26.59 -5.91
C THR A 60 26.76 25.99 -7.29
N VAL A 61 26.09 24.84 -7.41
CA VAL A 61 26.02 24.06 -8.65
C VAL A 61 25.24 24.80 -9.75
N PRO A 62 23.99 25.25 -9.56
CA PRO A 62 23.24 25.91 -10.63
C PRO A 62 23.95 27.11 -11.26
N PRO A 63 24.50 28.09 -10.51
CA PRO A 63 25.17 29.23 -11.13
C PRO A 63 26.53 28.86 -11.77
N ARG A 64 27.27 27.88 -11.22
CA ARG A 64 28.52 27.38 -11.83
C ARG A 64 28.26 26.69 -13.16
N VAL A 65 27.26 25.81 -13.21
CA VAL A 65 26.84 25.15 -14.46
C VAL A 65 26.35 26.19 -15.47
N ALA A 66 25.57 27.18 -15.05
CA ALA A 66 25.15 28.27 -15.94
C ALA A 66 26.34 29.05 -16.52
N ALA A 67 27.36 29.35 -15.71
CA ALA A 67 28.58 30.02 -16.17
C ALA A 67 29.37 29.17 -17.18
N VAL A 68 29.51 27.86 -16.92
CA VAL A 68 30.16 26.91 -17.84
C VAL A 68 29.41 26.83 -19.16
N LEU A 69 28.07 26.75 -19.13
CA LEU A 69 27.25 26.72 -20.33
C LEU A 69 27.33 28.02 -21.15
N ALA A 70 27.45 29.17 -20.48
CA ALA A 70 27.52 30.47 -21.14
C ALA A 70 28.91 30.82 -21.68
N THR A 71 29.98 30.43 -20.99
CA THR A 71 31.34 30.93 -21.25
C THR A 71 32.37 29.83 -21.54
N GLY A 72 32.01 28.56 -21.35
CA GLY A 72 32.92 27.42 -21.40
C GLY A 72 33.86 27.33 -20.18
N LYS A 73 33.73 28.22 -19.20
CA LYS A 73 34.56 28.28 -18.00
C LYS A 73 33.68 28.30 -16.75
N ASP A 74 34.18 27.70 -15.68
CA ASP A 74 33.62 27.90 -14.35
C ASP A 74 34.14 29.25 -13.81
N THR A 75 33.43 30.33 -14.16
CA THR A 75 33.75 31.70 -13.74
C THR A 75 32.92 32.12 -12.54
N TYR A 76 32.48 31.18 -11.71
CA TYR A 76 31.78 31.53 -10.48
C TYR A 76 32.78 32.12 -9.47
N GLU A 77 33.14 33.37 -9.71
CA GLU A 77 34.01 34.20 -8.88
C GLU A 77 33.20 34.69 -7.68
N ARG A 78 33.07 33.84 -6.67
CA ARG A 78 32.66 34.25 -5.34
C ARG A 78 33.94 34.44 -4.52
N GLU A 79 34.15 35.64 -3.96
CA GLU A 79 35.39 36.00 -3.24
C GLU A 79 35.71 35.00 -2.10
N ASP A 80 34.65 34.44 -1.48
CA ASP A 80 34.67 33.40 -0.46
C ASP A 80 35.07 31.99 -0.97
N LEU A 81 34.96 31.66 -2.26
CA LEU A 81 35.35 30.34 -2.80
C LEU A 81 36.85 30.28 -3.19
N SER A 82 37.55 31.41 -3.13
CA SER A 82 39.01 31.46 -3.29
C SER A 82 39.77 30.86 -2.08
N ASP A 83 39.09 30.80 -0.93
CA ASP A 83 39.52 30.17 0.32
C ASP A 83 38.42 29.21 0.82
N ILE A 84 38.53 27.95 0.43
CA ILE A 84 37.58 26.88 0.76
C ILE A 84 37.41 26.72 2.28
N ASP A 85 38.49 26.89 3.05
CA ASP A 85 38.46 26.75 4.50
C ASP A 85 37.68 27.90 5.13
N ALA A 86 37.89 29.13 4.64
CA ALA A 86 37.11 30.29 5.08
C ALA A 86 35.63 30.17 4.72
N PHE A 87 35.30 29.64 3.53
CA PHE A 87 33.91 29.33 3.14
C PHE A 87 33.26 28.32 4.09
N ASN A 88 33.91 27.17 4.31
CA ASN A 88 33.39 26.11 5.19
C ASN A 88 33.23 26.59 6.64
N ALA A 89 34.19 27.40 7.14
CA ALA A 89 34.12 27.99 8.47
C ALA A 89 32.96 28.99 8.61
N LYS A 90 32.71 29.80 7.57
CA LYS A 90 31.56 30.72 7.53
C LYS A 90 30.24 29.95 7.54
N VAL A 91 30.08 28.95 6.67
CA VAL A 91 28.87 28.10 6.61
C VAL A 91 28.62 27.41 7.95
N SER A 92 29.67 26.89 8.58
CA SER A 92 29.58 26.25 9.90
C SER A 92 29.13 27.24 10.99
N ALA A 93 29.68 28.46 11.00
CA ALA A 93 29.32 29.51 11.97
C ALA A 93 27.85 29.95 11.86
N GLU A 94 27.27 29.94 10.66
CA GLU A 94 25.85 30.28 10.40
C GLU A 94 24.89 29.25 11.03
N THR A 95 25.35 28.04 11.35
CA THR A 95 24.47 26.97 11.84
C THR A 95 24.05 27.11 13.30
N LYS A 96 24.80 27.85 14.13
CA LYS A 96 24.71 27.79 15.60
C LYS A 96 23.30 27.97 16.16
N ASP A 97 22.53 28.90 15.58
CA ASP A 97 21.19 29.25 16.04
C ASP A 97 20.10 28.84 15.03
N THR A 98 20.46 28.10 13.97
CA THR A 98 19.51 27.66 12.94
C THR A 98 18.78 26.39 13.41
N PRO A 99 17.43 26.36 13.36
CA PRO A 99 16.65 25.14 13.61
C PRO A 99 17.04 23.99 12.67
N ILE A 100 17.08 22.76 13.19
CA ILE A 100 17.46 21.58 12.39
C ILE A 100 16.54 21.36 11.18
N ASP A 101 15.24 21.60 11.34
CA ASP A 101 14.28 21.48 10.24
C ASP A 101 14.55 22.50 9.13
N ASP A 102 15.04 23.70 9.46
CA ASP A 102 15.43 24.69 8.47
C ASP A 102 16.68 24.27 7.69
N LEU A 103 17.65 23.62 8.35
CA LEU A 103 18.83 23.04 7.71
C LEU A 103 18.44 21.89 6.77
N LYS A 104 17.57 20.98 7.21
CA LYS A 104 17.02 19.89 6.37
C LYS A 104 16.27 20.43 5.16
N ALA A 105 15.50 21.50 5.35
CA ALA A 105 14.76 22.16 4.28
C ALA A 105 15.69 22.91 3.32
N ARG A 106 16.79 23.50 3.81
CA ARG A 106 17.83 24.13 2.96
C ARG A 106 18.47 23.08 2.04
N LEU A 107 18.91 21.96 2.61
CA LEU A 107 19.47 20.84 1.84
C LEU A 107 18.47 20.26 0.83
N ALA A 108 17.19 20.16 1.21
CA ALA A 108 16.15 19.72 0.28
C ALA A 108 16.00 20.67 -0.92
N ARG A 109 15.93 21.98 -0.66
CA ARG A 109 15.80 22.99 -1.72
C ARG A 109 17.02 23.06 -2.63
N SER A 110 18.23 22.94 -2.09
CA SER A 110 19.46 22.92 -2.89
C SER A 110 19.49 21.71 -3.82
N HIS A 111 19.11 20.54 -3.29
CA HIS A 111 19.04 19.30 -4.05
C HIS A 111 17.98 19.36 -5.15
N GLU A 112 16.77 19.83 -4.84
CA GLU A 112 15.69 20.02 -5.80
C GLU A 112 16.11 20.94 -6.96
N ALA A 113 16.87 21.99 -6.68
CA ALA A 113 17.41 22.88 -7.70
C ALA A 113 18.41 22.17 -8.63
N ILE A 114 19.25 21.26 -8.09
CA ILE A 114 20.15 20.43 -8.89
C ILE A 114 19.37 19.43 -9.74
N VAL A 115 18.37 18.74 -9.18
CA VAL A 115 17.51 17.83 -9.93
C VAL A 115 16.80 18.54 -11.07
N ALA A 116 16.24 19.73 -10.81
CA ALA A 116 15.61 20.56 -11.84
C ALA A 116 16.61 20.98 -12.94
N LEU A 117 17.83 21.35 -12.55
CA LEU A 117 18.90 21.66 -13.48
C LEU A 117 19.27 20.46 -14.35
N VAL A 118 19.55 19.29 -13.76
CA VAL A 118 19.93 18.07 -14.50
C VAL A 118 18.83 17.67 -15.49
N ARG A 119 17.56 17.69 -15.05
CA ARG A 119 16.40 17.44 -15.94
C ARG A 119 16.33 18.43 -17.10
N SER A 120 16.63 19.71 -16.87
CA SER A 120 16.64 20.72 -17.93
C SER A 120 17.72 20.48 -19.00
N LEU A 121 18.75 19.70 -18.66
CA LEU A 121 19.88 19.37 -19.50
C LEU A 121 19.74 17.99 -20.20
N GLU A 122 18.72 17.19 -19.84
CA GLU A 122 18.48 15.90 -20.47
C GLU A 122 18.34 16.02 -22.00
N GLY A 123 18.95 15.06 -22.71
CA GLY A 123 18.99 15.03 -24.18
C GLY A 123 19.90 16.09 -24.83
N ARG A 124 20.63 16.90 -24.05
CA ARG A 124 21.57 17.91 -24.56
C ARG A 124 23.02 17.41 -24.44
N GLU A 125 23.84 17.82 -25.40
CA GLU A 125 25.30 17.75 -25.23
C GLU A 125 25.71 18.85 -24.24
N ILE A 126 26.31 18.46 -23.11
CA ILE A 126 26.79 19.41 -22.10
C ILE A 126 28.32 19.32 -21.94
N PRO A 127 29.00 20.46 -21.69
CA PRO A 127 30.45 20.45 -21.46
C PRO A 127 30.85 19.53 -20.31
N GLU A 128 31.97 18.85 -20.46
CA GLU A 128 32.50 17.94 -19.44
C GLU A 128 32.72 18.63 -18.09
N LEU A 129 33.12 19.91 -18.11
CA LEU A 129 33.26 20.72 -16.90
C LEU A 129 31.93 20.91 -16.16
N ALA A 130 30.81 21.02 -16.87
CA ALA A 130 29.49 21.14 -16.24
C ALA A 130 29.08 19.83 -15.54
N LYS A 131 29.39 18.68 -16.15
CA LYS A 131 29.17 17.36 -15.51
C LYS A 131 29.98 17.23 -14.22
N LYS A 132 31.28 17.55 -14.29
CA LYS A 132 32.17 17.51 -13.12
C LYS A 132 31.71 18.43 -11.99
N VAL A 133 31.24 19.64 -12.30
CA VAL A 133 30.66 20.53 -11.28
C VAL A 133 29.47 19.88 -10.58
N ILE A 134 28.61 19.17 -11.31
CA ILE A 134 27.48 18.46 -10.69
C ILE A 134 27.99 17.30 -9.84
N GLU A 135 28.84 16.42 -10.40
CA GLU A 135 29.36 15.23 -9.73
C GLU A 135 30.13 15.56 -8.44
N TRP A 136 31.04 16.54 -8.50
CA TRP A 136 31.85 17.01 -7.37
C TRP A 136 31.03 17.49 -6.18
N ASN A 137 29.81 17.97 -6.40
CA ASN A 137 28.97 18.54 -5.36
C ASN A 137 27.77 17.66 -5.03
N THR A 138 27.65 16.49 -5.67
CA THR A 138 26.58 15.53 -5.42
C THR A 138 27.16 14.13 -5.29
N THR A 139 27.37 13.43 -6.40
CA THR A 139 27.67 11.99 -6.43
C THR A 139 29.04 11.62 -5.87
N GLU A 140 29.95 12.58 -5.79
CA GLU A 140 31.26 12.41 -5.14
C GLU A 140 31.28 13.01 -3.73
N HIS A 141 30.46 14.03 -3.44
CA HIS A 141 30.49 14.74 -2.16
C HIS A 141 29.69 14.05 -1.04
N TYR A 142 28.52 13.49 -1.32
CA TYR A 142 27.76 12.73 -0.31
C TYR A 142 28.60 11.59 0.31
N PRO A 143 29.32 10.76 -0.49
CA PRO A 143 30.22 9.73 0.03
C PRO A 143 31.28 10.23 1.02
N ASP A 144 31.84 11.42 0.84
CA ASP A 144 32.87 11.97 1.74
C ASP A 144 32.37 12.12 3.18
N HIS A 145 31.05 12.31 3.35
CA HIS A 145 30.42 12.49 4.66
C HIS A 145 29.76 11.22 5.20
N PHE A 146 29.72 10.10 4.47
CA PHE A 146 29.08 8.87 4.97
C PHE A 146 29.73 8.32 6.24
N GLY A 147 31.04 8.52 6.43
CA GLY A 147 31.73 8.20 7.67
C GLY A 147 31.20 9.03 8.85
N ASP A 148 30.97 10.32 8.64
CA ASP A 148 30.43 11.25 9.62
C ASP A 148 28.95 10.97 9.94
N LEU A 149 28.13 10.70 8.91
CA LEU A 149 26.73 10.29 9.08
C LEU A 149 26.62 8.98 9.86
N GLY A 150 27.46 7.99 9.54
CA GLY A 150 27.56 6.74 10.32
C GLY A 150 28.09 6.98 11.75
N ALA A 151 29.01 7.93 11.93
CA ALA A 151 29.52 8.26 13.25
C ALA A 151 28.45 8.87 14.17
N ALA A 152 27.44 9.56 13.61
CA ALA A 152 26.30 10.11 14.34
C ALA A 152 25.33 9.04 14.89
N ILE A 153 25.32 7.83 14.32
CA ILE A 153 24.55 6.70 14.85
C ILE A 153 25.29 6.13 16.08
N LYS A 154 24.76 6.31 17.29
CA LYS A 154 25.45 5.91 18.54
C LYS A 154 24.89 4.65 19.17
N THR A 155 23.60 4.41 18.99
CA THR A 155 22.86 3.34 19.68
C THR A 155 22.11 2.44 18.71
N ALA A 156 21.71 1.26 19.19
CA ALA A 156 20.87 0.35 18.40
C ALA A 156 19.56 1.01 17.99
N LYS A 157 19.01 1.84 18.89
CA LYS A 157 17.82 2.65 18.62
C LYS A 157 18.04 3.63 17.47
N ASP A 158 19.17 4.35 17.45
CA ASP A 158 19.51 5.27 16.35
C ASP A 158 19.58 4.53 15.01
N LEU A 159 20.20 3.34 15.01
CA LEU A 159 20.32 2.51 13.81
C LEU A 159 18.97 1.95 13.37
N ALA A 160 18.15 1.43 14.28
CA ALA A 160 16.81 0.95 13.98
C ALA A 160 15.90 2.07 13.45
N MET A 161 16.01 3.29 13.99
CA MET A 161 15.30 4.47 13.48
C MET A 161 15.72 4.80 12.04
N THR A 162 17.02 4.67 11.73
CA THR A 162 17.60 4.85 10.39
C THR A 162 17.07 3.82 9.38
N VAL A 163 17.12 2.52 9.73
CA VAL A 163 16.58 1.42 8.91
C VAL A 163 15.09 1.65 8.62
N ASN A 164 14.30 1.94 9.67
CA ASN A 164 12.86 2.13 9.54
C ASN A 164 12.48 3.37 8.72
N ALA A 165 13.27 4.45 8.78
CA ALA A 165 13.00 5.65 7.97
C ALA A 165 13.11 5.36 6.47
N GLY A 166 14.17 4.66 6.04
CA GLY A 166 14.33 4.24 4.65
C GLY A 166 13.26 3.22 4.23
N TRP A 167 13.02 2.23 5.09
CA TRP A 167 12.03 1.17 4.87
C TRP A 167 10.63 1.70 4.57
N ILE A 168 10.14 2.66 5.37
CA ILE A 168 8.77 3.18 5.25
C ILE A 168 8.53 3.73 3.84
N ASN A 169 9.47 4.48 3.27
CA ASN A 169 9.30 5.04 1.94
C ASN A 169 9.37 3.96 0.86
N PHE A 170 10.34 3.05 0.97
CA PHE A 170 10.52 1.93 0.03
C PHE A 170 9.30 1.00 0.00
N ARG A 171 8.88 0.50 1.16
CA ARG A 171 7.77 -0.46 1.29
C ARG A 171 6.43 0.13 0.90
N LEU A 172 6.19 1.41 1.19
CA LEU A 172 4.97 2.10 0.78
C LEU A 172 4.96 2.49 -0.69
N ALA A 173 6.12 2.71 -1.31
CA ALA A 173 6.22 2.88 -2.75
C ALA A 173 5.85 1.58 -3.48
N LEU A 174 6.40 0.43 -3.04
CA LEU A 174 6.01 -0.89 -3.55
C LEU A 174 4.50 -1.14 -3.41
N MET A 175 3.92 -0.81 -2.25
CA MET A 175 2.48 -0.92 -2.04
C MET A 175 1.67 -0.03 -3.00
N SER A 176 2.16 1.19 -3.26
CA SER A 176 1.50 2.17 -4.12
C SER A 176 1.52 1.79 -5.61
N LEU A 177 2.38 0.85 -6.02
CA LEU A 177 2.35 0.32 -7.38
C LEU A 177 1.07 -0.49 -7.63
N GLY A 178 0.53 -1.15 -6.60
CA GLY A 178 -0.53 -2.13 -6.75
C GLY A 178 0.00 -3.48 -7.28
N MET A 179 -0.76 -4.55 -7.03
CA MET A 179 -0.30 -5.92 -7.28
C MET A 179 -0.02 -6.23 -8.75
N ALA A 180 -0.80 -5.65 -9.67
CA ALA A 180 -0.62 -5.88 -11.11
C ALA A 180 0.75 -5.38 -11.60
N VAL A 181 1.23 -4.27 -11.05
CA VAL A 181 2.50 -3.64 -11.45
C VAL A 181 3.70 -4.38 -10.88
N LEU A 182 3.54 -5.16 -9.81
CA LEU A 182 4.67 -5.95 -9.27
C LEU A 182 5.27 -6.90 -10.31
N ASP A 183 4.48 -7.33 -11.30
CA ASP A 183 4.94 -8.21 -12.37
C ASP A 183 5.45 -7.47 -13.61
N GLU A 184 5.37 -6.13 -13.62
CA GLU A 184 5.94 -5.29 -14.68
C GLU A 184 7.46 -5.15 -14.51
N ARG A 185 8.15 -4.92 -15.64
CA ARG A 185 9.61 -4.77 -15.65
C ARG A 185 10.05 -3.36 -15.27
N THR A 186 11.09 -3.30 -14.46
CA THR A 186 11.86 -2.11 -14.14
C THR A 186 12.81 -1.75 -15.29
N SER A 187 13.45 -0.58 -15.20
CA SER A 187 14.45 -0.12 -16.19
C SER A 187 15.69 -1.01 -16.26
N THR A 188 16.00 -1.79 -15.22
CA THR A 188 17.14 -2.73 -15.17
C THR A 188 16.78 -4.13 -15.67
N GLY A 189 15.51 -4.35 -16.05
CA GLY A 189 15.02 -5.59 -16.65
C GLY A 189 14.49 -6.62 -15.64
N TRP A 190 14.59 -6.37 -14.34
CA TRP A 190 13.88 -7.16 -13.31
C TRP A 190 12.40 -6.81 -13.29
N THR A 191 11.57 -7.63 -12.66
CA THR A 191 10.22 -7.20 -12.24
C THR A 191 10.28 -6.48 -10.90
N TYR A 192 9.31 -5.62 -10.59
CA TYR A 192 9.22 -4.97 -9.26
C TYR A 192 9.09 -6.01 -8.12
N ARG A 193 8.50 -7.16 -8.40
CA ARG A 193 8.47 -8.32 -7.49
C ARG A 193 9.86 -8.90 -7.28
N GLU A 194 10.66 -9.07 -8.33
CA GLU A 194 12.04 -9.55 -8.20
C GLU A 194 12.92 -8.53 -7.45
N LEU A 195 12.70 -7.23 -7.65
CA LEU A 195 13.35 -6.16 -6.87
C LEU A 195 13.00 -6.26 -5.38
N ALA A 196 11.72 -6.48 -5.03
CA ALA A 196 11.29 -6.69 -3.65
C ALA A 196 11.92 -7.96 -3.04
N ALA A 197 12.00 -9.06 -3.80
CA ALA A 197 12.65 -10.29 -3.36
C ALA A 197 14.17 -10.14 -3.16
N HIS A 198 14.82 -9.37 -4.04
CA HIS A 198 16.23 -9.00 -3.92
C HIS A 198 16.49 -8.24 -2.63
N ALA A 199 15.71 -7.19 -2.35
CA ALA A 199 15.80 -6.44 -1.10
C ALA A 199 15.62 -7.33 0.15
N ALA A 200 14.58 -8.18 0.14
CA ALA A 200 14.31 -9.13 1.23
C ALA A 200 15.49 -10.07 1.49
N GLY A 201 16.12 -10.58 0.42
CA GLY A 201 17.25 -11.49 0.52
C GLY A 201 18.50 -10.85 1.13
N TRP A 202 18.78 -9.59 0.79
CA TRP A 202 19.90 -8.85 1.36
C TRP A 202 19.67 -8.48 2.83
N GLU A 203 18.45 -8.12 3.21
CA GLU A 203 18.11 -7.90 4.63
C GLU A 203 18.24 -9.17 5.47
N ASP A 204 17.76 -10.31 4.97
CA ASP A 204 17.86 -11.58 5.68
C ASP A 204 19.33 -12.03 5.85
N LEU A 205 20.14 -11.79 4.82
CA LEU A 205 21.58 -12.01 4.88
C LEU A 205 22.25 -11.07 5.88
N ALA A 206 21.87 -9.79 5.92
CA ALA A 206 22.37 -8.84 6.92
C ALA A 206 21.98 -9.26 8.34
N ALA A 207 20.72 -9.67 8.56
CA ALA A 207 20.25 -10.17 9.85
C ALA A 207 21.08 -11.40 10.32
N THR A 208 21.32 -12.34 9.41
CA THR A 208 22.16 -13.53 9.70
C THR A 208 23.58 -13.14 10.09
N ARG A 209 24.19 -12.21 9.36
CA ARG A 209 25.56 -11.72 9.60
C ARG A 209 25.67 -10.96 10.93
N LEU A 210 24.68 -10.11 11.24
CA LEU A 210 24.61 -9.42 12.52
C LEU A 210 24.44 -10.37 13.69
N GLY A 211 23.58 -11.38 13.57
CA GLY A 211 23.40 -12.41 14.60
C GLY A 211 24.71 -13.14 14.93
N ARG A 212 25.49 -13.50 13.90
CA ARG A 212 26.82 -14.11 14.09
C ARG A 212 27.81 -13.15 14.73
N PHE A 213 27.90 -11.91 14.22
CA PHE A 213 28.79 -10.89 14.77
C PHE A 213 28.49 -10.62 16.23
N ARG A 214 27.22 -10.50 16.61
CA ARG A 214 26.80 -10.33 18.01
C ARG A 214 27.20 -11.50 18.89
N ALA A 215 27.11 -12.73 18.38
CA ALA A 215 27.44 -13.95 19.14
C ALA A 215 28.95 -14.21 19.28
N THR A 216 29.76 -13.78 18.30
CA THR A 216 31.17 -14.21 18.18
C THR A 216 32.18 -13.07 18.12
N GLY A 217 31.75 -11.85 17.80
CA GLY A 217 32.61 -10.72 17.45
C GLY A 217 33.21 -10.78 16.05
N GLU A 218 32.98 -11.87 15.29
CA GLU A 218 33.56 -12.05 13.96
C GLU A 218 32.74 -11.34 12.88
N THR A 219 33.42 -10.58 12.04
CA THR A 219 32.86 -10.07 10.79
C THR A 219 33.06 -11.12 9.69
N ASN A 220 32.03 -11.40 8.90
CA ASN A 220 32.12 -12.36 7.81
C ASN A 220 31.69 -11.78 6.46
N ASP A 221 32.35 -12.27 5.42
CA ASP A 221 31.97 -12.10 4.02
C ASP A 221 30.85 -13.10 3.71
N PRO A 222 29.74 -12.69 3.05
CA PRO A 222 28.72 -13.62 2.58
C PRO A 222 29.23 -14.64 1.54
N GLY A 223 30.37 -14.37 0.90
CA GLY A 223 30.97 -15.22 -0.13
C GLY A 223 30.26 -15.13 -1.48
N GLY A 224 31.03 -15.29 -2.56
CA GLY A 224 30.54 -15.12 -3.94
C GLY A 224 30.47 -13.65 -4.37
N THR A 225 30.16 -13.42 -5.65
CA THR A 225 29.96 -12.07 -6.19
C THR A 225 28.55 -11.55 -5.88
N ALA A 226 28.34 -10.23 -5.99
CA ALA A 226 27.01 -9.65 -5.86
C ALA A 226 26.03 -10.28 -6.87
N ASP A 227 26.46 -10.53 -8.09
CA ASP A 227 25.64 -11.18 -9.12
C ASP A 227 25.25 -12.62 -8.78
N GLU A 228 26.18 -13.40 -8.24
CA GLU A 228 25.91 -14.78 -7.79
C GLU A 228 24.89 -14.80 -6.64
N ILE A 229 25.01 -13.86 -5.70
CA ILE A 229 24.06 -13.68 -4.61
C ILE A 229 22.70 -13.25 -5.16
N ASN A 230 22.64 -12.21 -6.00
CA ASN A 230 21.41 -11.69 -6.59
C ASN A 230 20.66 -12.77 -7.38
N ALA A 231 21.37 -13.54 -8.23
CA ALA A 231 20.79 -14.63 -8.99
C ALA A 231 20.20 -15.73 -8.09
N ARG A 232 20.84 -16.04 -6.96
CA ARG A 232 20.33 -16.99 -5.96
C ARG A 232 19.10 -16.46 -5.24
N LEU A 233 19.12 -15.21 -4.79
CA LEU A 233 18.01 -14.57 -4.07
C LEU A 233 16.76 -14.46 -4.95
N VAL A 234 16.90 -13.90 -6.15
CA VAL A 234 15.82 -13.81 -7.14
C VAL A 234 15.36 -15.19 -7.59
N GLY A 235 16.30 -16.12 -7.79
CA GLY A 235 16.01 -17.52 -8.10
C GLY A 235 15.11 -18.20 -7.06
N ALA A 236 15.37 -17.98 -5.77
CA ALA A 236 14.57 -18.53 -4.67
C ALA A 236 13.15 -17.92 -4.57
N ALA A 237 12.94 -16.74 -5.15
CA ALA A 237 11.63 -16.10 -5.22
C ALA A 237 10.83 -16.47 -6.47
N LYS A 238 11.41 -17.21 -7.43
CA LYS A 238 10.69 -17.64 -8.63
C LYS A 238 9.48 -18.50 -8.26
N GLY A 239 8.33 -18.15 -8.82
CA GLY A 239 7.06 -18.87 -8.60
C GLY A 239 6.26 -18.38 -7.38
N LYS A 240 6.82 -17.49 -6.55
CA LYS A 240 6.05 -16.80 -5.51
C LYS A 240 5.14 -15.74 -6.13
N SER A 241 3.93 -15.60 -5.58
CA SER A 241 3.05 -14.49 -5.87
C SER A 241 3.62 -13.19 -5.30
N GLY A 242 3.19 -12.04 -5.84
CA GLY A 242 3.57 -10.74 -5.27
C GLY A 242 3.21 -10.61 -3.78
N ARG A 243 2.12 -11.27 -3.34
CA ARG A 243 1.69 -11.27 -1.92
C ARG A 243 2.74 -11.94 -1.05
N GLU A 244 3.14 -13.15 -1.43
CA GLU A 244 4.16 -13.92 -0.71
C GLU A 244 5.50 -13.18 -0.70
N THR A 245 5.88 -12.56 -1.83
CA THR A 245 7.11 -11.77 -1.91
C THR A 245 7.10 -10.56 -0.96
N LEU A 246 6.01 -9.81 -0.90
CA LEU A 246 5.90 -8.67 0.03
C LEU A 246 5.88 -9.14 1.49
N ALA A 247 5.24 -10.27 1.79
CA ALA A 247 5.27 -10.86 3.13
C ALA A 247 6.68 -11.34 3.54
N ASP A 248 7.43 -11.94 2.61
CA ASP A 248 8.83 -12.31 2.83
C ASP A 248 9.71 -11.10 3.10
N LEU A 249 9.49 -10.01 2.36
CA LEU A 249 10.14 -8.72 2.55
C LEU A 249 9.85 -8.15 3.94
N ASP A 250 8.58 -8.07 4.35
CA ASP A 250 8.18 -7.61 5.69
C ASP A 250 8.79 -8.46 6.81
N ALA A 251 8.86 -9.78 6.60
CA ALA A 251 9.46 -10.70 7.55
C ALA A 251 10.99 -10.57 7.63
N ALA A 252 11.67 -10.32 6.51
CA ALA A 252 13.11 -10.07 6.48
C ALA A 252 13.47 -8.77 7.22
N HIS A 253 12.74 -7.69 6.96
CA HIS A 253 12.91 -6.41 7.66
C HIS A 253 12.71 -6.56 9.17
N THR A 254 11.66 -7.27 9.57
CA THR A 254 11.39 -7.56 10.99
C THR A 254 12.55 -8.32 11.65
N ARG A 255 13.15 -9.29 10.94
CA ARG A 255 14.33 -10.01 11.45
C ARG A 255 15.56 -9.11 11.54
N LEU A 256 15.80 -8.27 10.54
CA LEU A 256 16.91 -7.32 10.54
C LEU A 256 16.81 -6.34 11.72
N VAL A 257 15.66 -5.67 11.88
CA VAL A 257 15.42 -4.74 12.98
C VAL A 257 15.60 -5.43 14.33
N ARG A 258 15.09 -6.66 14.48
CA ARG A 258 15.28 -7.43 15.72
C ARG A 258 16.75 -7.70 16.03
N GLU A 259 17.59 -8.01 15.04
CA GLU A 259 19.03 -8.19 15.29
C GLU A 259 19.73 -6.86 15.58
N VAL A 260 19.33 -5.77 14.92
CA VAL A 260 19.82 -4.41 15.22
C VAL A 260 19.52 -4.03 16.67
N ASP A 261 18.28 -4.24 17.13
CA ASP A 261 17.84 -3.91 18.50
C ASP A 261 18.61 -4.65 19.60
N GLN A 262 19.27 -5.76 19.26
CA GLN A 262 20.07 -6.56 20.19
C GLN A 262 21.55 -6.16 20.25
N LEU A 263 22.00 -5.18 19.46
CA LEU A 263 23.38 -4.71 19.47
C LEU A 263 23.67 -3.80 20.66
N THR A 264 24.84 -3.94 21.27
CA THR A 264 25.32 -2.96 22.26
C THR A 264 25.97 -1.74 21.58
N PRO A 265 26.08 -0.58 22.25
CA PRO A 265 26.82 0.56 21.72
C PRO A 265 28.26 0.24 21.31
N GLU A 266 28.94 -0.65 22.05
CA GLU A 266 30.29 -1.10 21.73
C GLU A 266 30.31 -1.93 20.45
N GLN A 267 29.35 -2.84 20.26
CA GLN A 267 29.23 -3.65 19.05
C GLN A 267 28.92 -2.80 17.81
N ILE A 268 28.16 -1.72 17.96
CA ILE A 268 27.86 -0.77 16.87
C ILE A 268 29.12 -0.08 16.35
N LYS A 269 30.09 0.18 17.23
CA LYS A 269 31.35 0.88 16.89
C LYS A 269 32.54 -0.05 16.66
N ALA A 270 32.45 -1.31 17.07
CA ALA A 270 33.49 -2.30 16.87
C ALA A 270 33.76 -2.55 15.38
N SER A 271 34.98 -3.02 15.08
CA SER A 271 35.44 -3.37 13.72
C SER A 271 35.19 -2.24 12.72
N ASP A 272 35.62 -1.02 13.08
CA ASP A 272 35.48 0.18 12.24
C ASP A 272 34.03 0.47 11.80
N GLY A 273 33.07 0.23 12.70
CA GLY A 273 31.65 0.47 12.43
C GLY A 273 31.02 -0.54 11.46
N TRP A 274 31.56 -1.75 11.39
CA TRP A 274 31.10 -2.81 10.47
C TRP A 274 29.58 -3.06 10.54
N ALA A 275 29.00 -3.05 11.75
CA ALA A 275 27.55 -3.26 11.91
C ALA A 275 26.73 -2.18 11.19
N ILE A 276 27.14 -0.92 11.28
CA ILE A 276 26.51 0.20 10.56
C ILE A 276 26.67 0.01 9.06
N ALA A 277 27.87 -0.31 8.59
CA ALA A 277 28.16 -0.50 7.17
C ALA A 277 27.35 -1.65 6.56
N VAL A 278 27.24 -2.79 7.27
CA VAL A 278 26.41 -3.92 6.84
C VAL A 278 24.93 -3.56 6.82
N VAL A 279 24.41 -2.88 7.84
CA VAL A 279 23.01 -2.48 7.86
C VAL A 279 22.72 -1.48 6.73
N ALA A 280 23.56 -0.45 6.57
CA ALA A 280 23.41 0.57 5.54
C ALA A 280 23.34 -0.03 4.13
N GLY A 281 24.34 -0.83 3.78
CA GLY A 281 24.48 -1.42 2.45
C GLY A 281 23.47 -2.54 2.13
N ASN A 282 22.60 -2.92 3.09
CA ASN A 282 21.61 -3.97 2.89
C ASN A 282 20.18 -3.55 3.27
N SER A 283 19.98 -2.30 3.70
CA SER A 283 18.67 -1.74 4.05
C SER A 283 18.55 -0.28 3.57
N TYR A 284 18.56 0.72 4.45
CA TYR A 284 18.28 2.12 4.12
C TYR A 284 19.15 2.73 3.02
N GLY A 285 20.43 2.35 2.90
CA GLY A 285 21.27 2.78 1.78
C GLY A 285 20.91 2.05 0.49
N HIS A 286 20.68 0.75 0.58
CA HIS A 286 20.27 -0.10 -0.55
C HIS A 286 18.86 0.25 -1.09
N TYR A 287 17.93 0.69 -0.23
CA TYR A 287 16.65 1.26 -0.67
C TYR A 287 16.84 2.52 -1.50
N GLY A 288 17.85 3.33 -1.16
CA GLY A 288 18.26 4.49 -1.95
C GLY A 288 18.70 4.10 -3.36
N GLU A 289 19.44 3.00 -3.52
CA GLU A 289 19.90 2.50 -4.84
C GLU A 289 18.74 2.24 -5.80
N HIS A 290 17.63 1.72 -5.28
CA HIS A 290 16.43 1.42 -6.05
C HIS A 290 15.40 2.55 -6.10
N HIS A 291 15.68 3.70 -5.47
CA HIS A 291 14.68 4.76 -5.31
C HIS A 291 14.14 5.26 -6.65
N THR A 292 15.00 5.72 -7.57
CA THR A 292 14.54 6.27 -8.86
C THR A 292 13.84 5.21 -9.71
N GLU A 293 14.37 3.98 -9.74
CA GLU A 293 13.77 2.83 -10.43
C GLU A 293 12.36 2.52 -9.91
N LEU A 294 12.20 2.42 -8.59
CA LEU A 294 10.94 2.14 -7.93
C LEU A 294 9.93 3.28 -8.09
N PHE A 295 10.36 4.52 -7.83
CA PHE A 295 9.49 5.68 -7.83
C PHE A 295 9.05 6.11 -9.24
N SER A 296 9.66 5.58 -10.29
CA SER A 296 9.22 5.79 -11.68
C SER A 296 7.84 5.18 -11.97
N ALA A 297 7.45 4.09 -11.30
CA ALA A 297 6.17 3.42 -11.49
C ALA A 297 5.07 3.84 -10.48
N VAL A 298 5.40 4.69 -9.50
CA VAL A 298 4.41 5.23 -8.56
C VAL A 298 3.35 6.03 -9.33
N PRO A 299 2.03 5.84 -9.06
CA PRO A 299 0.96 6.49 -9.81
C PRO A 299 0.82 7.98 -9.43
N ARG A 300 1.66 8.83 -10.02
CA ARG A 300 1.78 10.26 -9.68
C ARG A 300 0.62 11.11 -10.19
N ARG A 301 -0.15 10.64 -11.17
CA ARG A 301 -1.29 11.38 -11.74
C ARG A 301 -2.63 10.88 -11.22
N PRO A 302 -3.65 11.75 -11.09
CA PRO A 302 -4.98 11.35 -10.66
C PRO A 302 -5.55 10.17 -11.45
N ALA A 303 -5.38 10.15 -12.78
CA ALA A 303 -5.87 9.07 -13.64
C ALA A 303 -5.22 7.71 -13.33
N GLN A 304 -3.89 7.69 -13.11
CA GLN A 304 -3.14 6.50 -12.75
C GLN A 304 -3.55 6.01 -11.35
N LEU A 305 -3.70 6.92 -10.39
CA LEU A 305 -4.10 6.56 -9.03
C LEU A 305 -5.53 5.99 -8.98
N LEU A 306 -6.46 6.58 -9.73
CA LEU A 306 -7.82 6.07 -9.87
C LEU A 306 -7.86 4.67 -10.51
N GLU A 307 -6.94 4.36 -11.41
CA GLU A 307 -6.79 3.00 -11.95
C GLU A 307 -6.39 2.00 -10.86
N ARG A 308 -5.36 2.32 -10.07
CA ARG A 308 -4.94 1.47 -8.94
C ARG A 308 -6.04 1.27 -7.90
N MET A 309 -6.76 2.35 -7.57
CA MET A 309 -7.93 2.26 -6.68
C MET A 309 -8.99 1.29 -7.22
N ARG A 310 -9.32 1.36 -8.53
CA ARG A 310 -10.28 0.44 -9.15
C ARG A 310 -9.79 -1.01 -9.16
N GLU A 311 -8.50 -1.22 -9.39
CA GLU A 311 -7.87 -2.55 -9.40
C GLU A 311 -7.94 -3.22 -8.04
N GLY A 312 -7.73 -2.48 -6.94
CA GLY A 312 -7.86 -3.02 -5.58
C GLY A 312 -9.31 -3.16 -5.10
N TRP A 313 -10.15 -2.16 -5.37
CA TRP A 313 -11.55 -2.14 -4.92
C TRP A 313 -12.39 -3.26 -5.51
N ARG A 314 -12.24 -3.52 -6.82
CA ARG A 314 -13.13 -4.44 -7.54
C ARG A 314 -13.06 -5.89 -7.03
N PRO A 315 -11.88 -6.52 -6.86
CA PRO A 315 -11.77 -7.85 -6.26
C PRO A 315 -12.31 -7.89 -4.84
N PHE A 316 -11.91 -6.93 -3.99
CA PHE A 316 -12.33 -6.84 -2.60
C PHE A 316 -13.84 -6.72 -2.44
N ARG A 317 -14.45 -5.73 -3.10
CA ARG A 317 -15.88 -5.51 -3.01
C ARG A 317 -16.70 -6.67 -3.56
N ARG A 318 -16.19 -7.37 -4.59
CA ARG A 318 -16.80 -8.62 -5.08
C ARG A 318 -16.73 -9.73 -4.03
N ALA A 319 -15.60 -9.93 -3.37
CA ALA A 319 -15.47 -10.93 -2.31
C ALA A 319 -16.43 -10.65 -1.15
N VAL A 320 -16.54 -9.38 -0.72
CA VAL A 320 -17.51 -8.94 0.29
C VAL A 320 -18.95 -9.24 -0.16
N ALA A 321 -19.32 -8.88 -1.39
CA ALA A 321 -20.66 -9.14 -1.92
C ALA A 321 -21.01 -10.63 -1.94
N ARG A 322 -20.04 -11.48 -2.27
CA ARG A 322 -20.23 -12.94 -2.40
C ARG A 322 -20.26 -13.68 -1.07
N SER A 323 -19.79 -13.06 0.01
CA SER A 323 -19.77 -13.65 1.35
C SER A 323 -21.15 -13.63 2.02
N GLY A 324 -22.02 -12.69 1.63
CA GLY A 324 -23.33 -12.47 2.27
C GLY A 324 -23.24 -11.71 3.59
N LEU A 325 -24.36 -11.15 4.03
CA LEU A 325 -24.47 -10.38 5.27
C LEU A 325 -24.19 -11.24 6.50
N ARG A 326 -24.65 -12.51 6.48
CA ARG A 326 -24.57 -13.38 7.66
C ARG A 326 -23.12 -13.72 8.03
N ARG A 327 -22.24 -13.91 7.05
CA ARG A 327 -20.81 -14.20 7.31
C ARG A 327 -20.06 -13.03 7.92
N LEU A 328 -20.60 -11.81 7.83
CA LEU A 328 -19.90 -10.64 8.37
C LEU A 328 -19.86 -10.63 9.91
N SER A 329 -20.74 -11.39 10.57
CA SER A 329 -20.69 -11.59 12.02
C SER A 329 -19.62 -12.62 12.44
N ASP A 330 -19.08 -13.41 11.51
CA ASP A 330 -18.06 -14.42 11.79
C ASP A 330 -16.70 -13.76 12.02
N THR A 331 -15.86 -14.42 12.83
CA THR A 331 -14.49 -13.97 13.14
C THR A 331 -13.54 -14.36 12.01
N THR A 332 -12.76 -13.40 11.53
CA THR A 332 -11.71 -13.58 10.53
C THR A 332 -10.44 -14.18 11.15
N SER A 333 -9.47 -14.54 10.31
CA SER A 333 -8.16 -15.01 10.78
C SER A 333 -7.38 -13.97 11.59
N ALA A 334 -7.72 -12.68 11.46
CA ALA A 334 -7.13 -11.60 12.28
C ALA A 334 -7.77 -11.49 13.69
N GLY A 335 -8.81 -12.28 13.99
CA GLY A 335 -9.46 -12.30 15.31
C GLY A 335 -10.54 -11.24 15.50
N TRP A 336 -10.92 -10.50 14.45
CA TRP A 336 -12.02 -9.55 14.46
C TRP A 336 -13.24 -10.13 13.74
N THR A 337 -14.45 -9.65 14.01
CA THR A 337 -15.56 -9.95 13.10
C THR A 337 -15.30 -9.26 11.75
N ALA A 338 -15.73 -9.84 10.63
CA ALA A 338 -15.59 -9.14 9.35
C ALA A 338 -16.34 -7.81 9.34
N LYS A 339 -17.44 -7.69 10.09
CA LYS A 339 -18.13 -6.43 10.31
C LYS A 339 -17.23 -5.39 10.98
N ALA A 340 -16.47 -5.78 12.00
CA ALA A 340 -15.48 -4.90 12.63
C ALA A 340 -14.37 -4.50 11.65
N MET A 341 -13.84 -5.46 10.90
CA MET A 341 -12.82 -5.22 9.86
C MET A 341 -13.32 -4.26 8.76
N LEU A 342 -14.52 -4.46 8.22
CA LEU A 342 -15.10 -3.56 7.21
C LEU A 342 -15.41 -2.17 7.79
N SER A 343 -15.86 -2.10 9.05
CA SER A 343 -16.08 -0.82 9.74
C SER A 343 -14.77 -0.06 9.95
N HIS A 344 -13.68 -0.77 10.26
CA HIS A 344 -12.33 -0.23 10.35
C HIS A 344 -11.84 0.31 9.01
N LEU A 345 -12.00 -0.45 7.93
CA LEU A 345 -11.67 0.01 6.57
C LEU A 345 -12.44 1.29 6.20
N ALA A 346 -13.74 1.34 6.50
CA ALA A 346 -14.55 2.52 6.25
C ALA A 346 -14.06 3.74 7.05
N TYR A 347 -13.74 3.55 8.33
CA TYR A 347 -13.21 4.60 9.18
C TYR A 347 -11.90 5.19 8.65
N TRP A 348 -10.95 4.35 8.24
CA TRP A 348 -9.66 4.83 7.75
C TRP A 348 -9.77 5.56 6.40
N LEU A 349 -10.67 5.11 5.52
CA LEU A 349 -11.03 5.87 4.31
C LEU A 349 -11.62 7.25 4.65
N GLU A 350 -12.56 7.32 5.60
CA GLU A 350 -13.13 8.60 6.06
C GLU A 350 -12.08 9.51 6.69
N SER A 351 -11.10 8.94 7.37
CA SER A 351 -10.02 9.69 8.02
C SER A 351 -9.19 10.52 7.05
N LEU A 352 -9.18 10.14 5.75
CA LEU A 352 -8.48 10.84 4.68
C LEU A 352 -8.94 12.30 4.54
N ASP A 353 -10.19 12.64 4.89
CA ASP A 353 -10.67 14.02 4.90
C ASP A 353 -9.80 14.94 5.77
N ARG A 354 -9.27 14.39 6.88
CA ARG A 354 -8.43 15.14 7.83
C ARG A 354 -6.97 15.16 7.40
N SER A 355 -6.46 14.03 6.92
CA SER A 355 -5.02 13.86 6.69
C SER A 355 -4.58 14.28 5.30
N LEU A 356 -5.40 14.07 4.27
CA LEU A 356 -5.02 14.30 2.88
C LEU A 356 -4.66 15.76 2.55
N PRO A 357 -5.33 16.81 3.10
CA PRO A 357 -4.94 18.20 2.85
C PRO A 357 -3.49 18.51 3.26
N TYR A 358 -2.98 17.89 4.32
CA TYR A 358 -1.57 18.00 4.72
C TYR A 358 -0.68 17.21 3.77
N ARG A 359 -1.08 15.98 3.43
CA ARG A 359 -0.26 15.08 2.61
C ARG A 359 -0.05 15.59 1.20
N LEU A 360 -1.03 16.29 0.64
CA LEU A 360 -0.95 16.95 -0.66
C LEU A 360 0.10 18.07 -0.68
N LYS A 361 0.38 18.70 0.47
CA LYS A 361 1.43 19.72 0.65
C LYS A 361 2.79 19.13 1.04
N GLY A 362 2.90 17.81 1.13
CA GLY A 362 4.09 17.14 1.64
C GLY A 362 4.29 17.23 3.14
N GLU A 363 3.23 17.54 3.89
CA GLU A 363 3.27 17.58 5.35
C GLU A 363 2.68 16.29 5.94
N ARG A 364 3.11 15.88 7.13
CA ARG A 364 2.58 14.66 7.80
C ARG A 364 1.19 14.87 8.41
N GLY A 365 0.85 16.10 8.78
CA GLY A 365 -0.37 16.41 9.54
C GLY A 365 -0.41 15.73 10.93
N PRO A 366 -1.55 15.79 11.62
CA PRO A 366 -1.75 15.12 12.90
C PRO A 366 -1.58 13.59 12.78
N ILE A 367 -0.89 12.99 13.75
CA ILE A 367 -0.71 11.53 13.83
C ILE A 367 -1.75 10.99 14.82
N PRO A 368 -2.71 10.16 14.39
CA PRO A 368 -3.67 9.55 15.30
C PRO A 368 -3.02 8.44 16.12
N ASP A 369 -3.60 8.16 17.29
CA ASP A 369 -3.33 6.92 18.02
C ASP A 369 -4.07 5.77 17.32
N VAL A 370 -3.37 5.09 16.41
CA VAL A 370 -3.95 4.03 15.56
C VAL A 370 -4.64 2.95 16.39
N GLN A 371 -4.05 2.54 17.52
CA GLN A 371 -4.63 1.48 18.35
C GLN A 371 -5.91 1.95 19.03
N ALA A 372 -5.91 3.15 19.63
CA ALA A 372 -7.10 3.68 20.28
C ALA A 372 -8.26 3.89 19.30
N GLU A 373 -7.95 4.30 18.06
CA GLU A 373 -8.94 4.47 17.00
C GLU A 373 -9.52 3.12 16.54
N ASN A 374 -8.66 2.11 16.37
CA ASN A 374 -9.07 0.74 16.03
C ASN A 374 -9.94 0.12 17.13
N ASP A 375 -9.55 0.22 18.40
CA ASP A 375 -10.32 -0.29 19.54
C ASP A 375 -11.71 0.36 19.61
N ARG A 376 -11.78 1.68 19.37
CA ARG A 376 -13.05 2.41 19.34
C ARG A 376 -13.94 1.93 18.19
N GLU A 377 -13.40 1.80 16.98
CA GLU A 377 -14.18 1.35 15.84
C GLU A 377 -14.62 -0.11 15.96
N GLN A 378 -13.77 -0.98 16.52
CA GLN A 378 -14.12 -2.35 16.82
C GLN A 378 -15.31 -2.40 17.79
N ALA A 379 -15.23 -1.66 18.90
CA ALA A 379 -16.32 -1.58 19.88
C ALA A 379 -17.62 -1.03 19.27
N ALA A 380 -17.52 0.04 18.47
CA ALA A 380 -18.67 0.65 17.81
C ALA A 380 -19.30 -0.24 16.73
N SER A 381 -18.50 -1.09 16.08
CA SER A 381 -19.00 -1.99 15.04
C SER A 381 -19.96 -3.06 15.56
N ALA A 382 -19.87 -3.42 16.85
CA ALA A 382 -20.68 -4.49 17.44
C ALA A 382 -22.19 -4.22 17.34
N SER A 383 -22.61 -2.95 17.43
CA SER A 383 -24.01 -2.54 17.36
C SER A 383 -24.47 -2.13 15.95
N ARG A 384 -23.55 -1.96 14.99
CA ARG A 384 -23.91 -1.58 13.62
C ARG A 384 -24.45 -2.81 12.87
N PRO A 385 -25.52 -2.69 12.08
CA PRO A 385 -25.92 -3.74 11.14
C PRO A 385 -24.87 -3.96 10.06
N ALA A 386 -24.69 -5.20 9.62
CA ALA A 386 -23.77 -5.54 8.52
C ALA A 386 -24.03 -4.74 7.23
N SER A 387 -25.30 -4.50 6.89
CA SER A 387 -25.74 -3.71 5.73
C SER A 387 -25.29 -2.24 5.81
N GLU A 388 -25.38 -1.63 7.00
CA GLU A 388 -24.91 -0.27 7.25
C GLU A 388 -23.38 -0.17 7.12
N VAL A 389 -22.64 -1.16 7.62
CA VAL A 389 -21.18 -1.18 7.51
C VAL A 389 -20.72 -1.27 6.05
N ILE A 390 -21.36 -2.12 5.24
CA ILE A 390 -21.09 -2.19 3.79
C ILE A 390 -21.38 -0.84 3.13
N LYS A 391 -22.55 -0.25 3.42
CA LYS A 391 -22.93 1.04 2.86
C LYS A 391 -21.93 2.14 3.22
N ARG A 392 -21.51 2.21 4.50
CA ARG A 392 -20.51 3.16 4.98
C ARG A 392 -19.19 3.02 4.21
N LEU A 393 -18.73 1.78 4.01
CA LEU A 393 -17.53 1.51 3.22
C LEU A 393 -17.66 1.96 1.76
N ASP A 394 -18.78 1.62 1.10
CA ASP A 394 -19.06 2.02 -0.28
C ASP A 394 -19.11 3.55 -0.43
N ASP A 395 -19.77 4.25 0.50
CA ASP A 395 -19.87 5.70 0.53
C ASP A 395 -18.49 6.35 0.76
N ALA A 396 -17.68 5.82 1.68
CA ALA A 396 -16.33 6.30 1.97
C ALA A 396 -15.40 6.14 0.76
N TYR A 397 -15.44 4.98 0.09
CA TYR A 397 -14.67 4.76 -1.14
C TYR A 397 -15.14 5.69 -2.26
N ALA A 398 -16.45 5.85 -2.47
CA ALA A 398 -16.98 6.76 -3.48
C ALA A 398 -16.60 8.22 -3.22
N LYS A 399 -16.53 8.63 -1.95
CA LYS A 399 -16.03 9.95 -1.56
C LYS A 399 -14.56 10.12 -1.91
N LEU A 400 -13.72 9.14 -1.61
CA LEU A 400 -12.30 9.17 -1.97
C LEU A 400 -12.10 9.26 -3.49
N VAL A 401 -12.86 8.49 -4.27
CA VAL A 401 -12.84 8.60 -5.75
C VAL A 401 -13.08 10.03 -6.20
N LYS A 402 -14.14 10.68 -5.68
CA LYS A 402 -14.44 12.08 -6.01
C LYS A 402 -13.34 13.04 -5.58
N ILE A 403 -12.66 12.79 -4.46
CA ILE A 403 -11.53 13.62 -4.03
C ILE A 403 -10.41 13.55 -5.07
N VAL A 404 -10.04 12.34 -5.51
CA VAL A 404 -8.96 12.15 -6.49
C VAL A 404 -9.36 12.67 -7.88
N GLU A 405 -10.61 12.48 -8.31
CA GLU A 405 -11.15 13.04 -9.57
C GLU A 405 -11.08 14.58 -9.62
N ASN A 406 -11.16 15.26 -8.48
CA ASN A 406 -11.10 16.71 -8.38
C ASN A 406 -9.68 17.27 -8.21
N LEU A 407 -8.64 16.43 -8.15
CA LEU A 407 -7.26 16.90 -8.15
C LEU A 407 -6.86 17.43 -9.54
N PRO A 408 -5.92 18.39 -9.64
CA PRO A 408 -5.44 18.87 -10.93
C PRO A 408 -4.85 17.71 -11.76
N ALA A 409 -5.42 17.46 -12.94
CA ALA A 409 -5.06 16.30 -13.76
C ALA A 409 -3.60 16.32 -14.25
N ASP A 410 -3.06 17.52 -14.47
CA ASP A 410 -1.74 17.74 -15.05
C ASP A 410 -0.63 17.96 -14.01
N GLU A 411 -0.95 17.88 -12.72
CA GLU A 411 0.01 18.02 -11.63
C GLU A 411 0.35 16.66 -11.00
N ASP A 412 1.60 16.53 -10.54
CA ASP A 412 2.03 15.36 -9.78
C ASP A 412 1.43 15.45 -8.36
N ILE A 413 0.76 14.38 -7.94
CA ILE A 413 0.31 14.21 -6.57
C ILE A 413 1.53 13.96 -5.70
N HIS A 414 1.65 14.70 -4.59
CA HIS A 414 2.74 14.49 -3.66
C HIS A 414 2.75 13.04 -3.12
N PHE A 415 3.93 12.40 -3.05
CA PHE A 415 4.04 10.98 -2.66
C PHE A 415 3.43 10.67 -1.28
N MET A 416 3.49 11.62 -0.34
CA MET A 416 2.83 11.45 0.97
C MET A 416 1.32 11.28 0.88
N ALA A 417 0.66 11.85 -0.14
CA ALA A 417 -0.75 11.66 -0.41
C ALA A 417 -0.99 10.33 -1.13
N ILE A 418 -0.15 9.99 -2.12
CA ILE A 418 -0.23 8.70 -2.83
C ILE A 418 -0.13 7.53 -1.85
N ARG A 419 0.90 7.50 -1.00
CA ARG A 419 1.12 6.41 -0.05
C ARG A 419 0.02 6.30 1.00
N LEU A 420 -0.58 7.43 1.37
CA LEU A 420 -1.73 7.46 2.29
C LEU A 420 -2.97 6.88 1.59
N ILE A 421 -3.27 7.34 0.37
CA ILE A 421 -4.40 6.81 -0.41
C ILE A 421 -4.21 5.31 -0.66
N ALA A 422 -3.02 4.88 -1.04
CA ALA A 422 -2.70 3.46 -1.21
C ALA A 422 -2.93 2.68 0.08
N GLY A 423 -2.38 3.17 1.19
CA GLY A 423 -2.43 2.52 2.51
C GLY A 423 -3.83 2.40 3.07
N GLU A 424 -4.72 3.36 2.81
CA GLU A 424 -6.10 3.31 3.30
C GLU A 424 -7.11 2.76 2.28
N SER A 425 -6.70 2.49 1.04
CA SER A 425 -7.58 1.94 -0.01
C SER A 425 -7.06 0.64 -0.60
N TYR A 426 -6.56 0.63 -1.83
CA TYR A 426 -6.22 -0.59 -2.56
C TYR A 426 -5.13 -1.45 -1.91
N GLY A 427 -4.22 -0.84 -1.13
CA GLY A 427 -3.28 -1.58 -0.28
C GLY A 427 -4.00 -2.27 0.88
N HIS A 428 -4.79 -1.52 1.66
CA HIS A 428 -5.56 -2.05 2.78
C HIS A 428 -6.56 -3.15 2.37
N PHE A 429 -7.28 -2.94 1.26
CA PHE A 429 -8.22 -3.91 0.71
C PHE A 429 -7.51 -5.21 0.34
N PHE A 430 -6.30 -5.10 -0.21
CA PHE A 430 -5.51 -6.26 -0.57
C PHE A 430 -5.03 -7.04 0.66
N GLU A 431 -4.67 -6.36 1.75
CA GLU A 431 -4.29 -6.98 3.03
C GLU A 431 -5.43 -7.83 3.60
N HIS A 432 -6.66 -7.31 3.59
CA HIS A 432 -7.84 -7.98 4.15
C HIS A 432 -8.57 -8.91 3.18
N LEU A 433 -8.25 -8.88 1.87
CA LEU A 433 -8.91 -9.71 0.87
C LEU A 433 -8.86 -11.23 1.19
N PRO A 434 -7.72 -11.82 1.61
CA PRO A 434 -7.64 -13.26 1.93
C PRO A 434 -8.58 -13.69 3.07
N GLU A 435 -8.82 -12.81 4.03
CA GLU A 435 -9.72 -13.09 5.16
C GLU A 435 -11.14 -13.37 4.66
N ILE A 436 -11.58 -12.61 3.66
CA ILE A 436 -12.91 -12.73 3.04
C ILE A 436 -12.94 -13.85 1.98
N GLU A 437 -11.88 -13.99 1.17
CA GLU A 437 -11.80 -15.02 0.12
C GLU A 437 -11.93 -16.45 0.69
N SER A 438 -11.43 -16.66 1.92
CA SER A 438 -11.52 -17.93 2.62
C SER A 438 -12.95 -18.42 2.89
N TRP A 439 -13.95 -17.53 2.81
CA TRP A 439 -15.36 -17.84 3.08
C TRP A 439 -16.19 -18.08 1.82
N MET A 440 -15.64 -17.77 0.65
CA MET A 440 -16.34 -18.02 -0.60
C MET A 440 -16.49 -19.53 -0.81
N PRO A 441 -17.64 -20.00 -1.33
CA PRO A 441 -17.78 -21.38 -1.77
C PRO A 441 -16.67 -21.77 -2.75
N GLN A 442 -15.94 -22.85 -2.48
CA GLN A 442 -14.78 -23.30 -3.27
C GLN A 442 -15.14 -24.38 -4.28
N ASN A 443 -16.35 -24.92 -4.19
CA ASN A 443 -16.86 -25.97 -5.06
C ASN A 443 -18.39 -26.01 -5.01
N LYS A 444 -18.98 -26.88 -5.83
CA LYS A 444 -20.44 -27.06 -5.90
C LYS A 444 -21.06 -27.49 -4.57
N ALA A 445 -20.39 -28.38 -3.82
CA ALA A 445 -20.92 -28.87 -2.56
C ALA A 445 -21.04 -27.72 -1.55
N ASP A 446 -20.06 -26.82 -1.50
CA ASP A 446 -20.11 -25.62 -0.65
C ASP A 446 -21.26 -24.70 -1.07
N VAL A 447 -21.48 -24.50 -2.38
CA VAL A 447 -22.59 -23.69 -2.89
C VAL A 447 -23.94 -24.29 -2.48
N LEU A 448 -24.12 -25.61 -2.65
CA LEU A 448 -25.35 -26.30 -2.25
C LEU A 448 -25.56 -26.27 -0.73
N ALA A 449 -24.49 -26.47 0.05
CA ALA A 449 -24.56 -26.40 1.51
C ALA A 449 -24.98 -25.00 1.96
N ARG A 450 -24.42 -23.95 1.35
CA ARG A 450 -24.80 -22.56 1.64
C ARG A 450 -26.24 -22.27 1.25
N TYR A 451 -26.64 -22.72 0.06
CA TYR A 451 -28.03 -22.60 -0.41
C TYR A 451 -29.00 -23.23 0.58
N ASP A 452 -28.74 -24.49 0.99
CA ASP A 452 -29.60 -25.24 1.91
C ASP A 452 -29.64 -24.60 3.30
N GLU A 453 -28.50 -24.14 3.81
CA GLU A 453 -28.39 -23.46 5.11
C GLU A 453 -29.29 -22.21 5.15
N VAL A 454 -29.12 -21.31 4.20
CA VAL A 454 -29.86 -20.04 4.19
C VAL A 454 -31.33 -20.26 3.86
N TRP A 455 -31.64 -21.18 2.95
CA TRP A 455 -33.02 -21.57 2.66
C TRP A 455 -33.75 -22.04 3.92
N ASN A 456 -33.13 -22.93 4.71
CA ASN A 456 -33.73 -23.46 5.92
C ASN A 456 -34.00 -22.35 6.96
N GLU A 457 -33.10 -21.37 7.09
CA GLU A 457 -33.29 -20.21 7.97
C GLU A 457 -34.43 -19.31 7.47
N PHE A 458 -34.37 -18.86 6.21
CA PHE A 458 -35.37 -18.01 5.57
C PHE A 458 -36.77 -18.63 5.67
N ARG A 459 -36.88 -19.91 5.29
CA ARG A 459 -38.15 -20.65 5.34
C ARG A 459 -38.62 -20.93 6.75
N GLY A 460 -37.68 -21.11 7.69
CA GLY A 460 -37.92 -21.26 9.13
C GLY A 460 -38.54 -20.00 9.74
N ARG A 461 -37.97 -18.83 9.46
CA ARG A 461 -38.53 -17.54 9.90
C ARG A 461 -39.92 -17.27 9.35
N LEU A 462 -40.16 -17.58 8.08
CA LEU A 462 -41.51 -17.53 7.49
C LEU A 462 -42.50 -18.48 8.20
N ARG A 463 -42.02 -19.62 8.70
CA ARG A 463 -42.86 -20.53 9.49
C ARG A 463 -43.20 -19.94 10.86
N GLU A 464 -42.27 -19.20 11.49
CA GLU A 464 -42.50 -18.48 12.75
C GLU A 464 -43.51 -17.34 12.61
N VAL A 465 -43.47 -16.59 11.49
CA VAL A 465 -44.50 -15.58 11.15
C VAL A 465 -45.89 -16.23 11.14
N GLY A 466 -45.98 -17.43 10.58
CA GLY A 466 -47.19 -18.24 10.56
C GLY A 466 -48.16 -17.88 9.42
N ARG A 467 -48.90 -18.88 8.93
CA ARG A 467 -49.76 -18.76 7.74
C ARG A 467 -50.78 -17.63 7.83
N ALA A 468 -51.35 -17.41 9.01
CA ALA A 468 -52.38 -16.41 9.25
C ALA A 468 -51.89 -14.97 9.05
N ARG A 469 -50.58 -14.74 9.14
CA ARG A 469 -49.95 -13.43 9.10
C ARG A 469 -49.23 -13.15 7.79
N LEU A 470 -49.36 -14.01 6.78
CA LEU A 470 -48.69 -13.78 5.50
C LEU A 470 -49.22 -12.56 4.73
N LEU A 471 -50.40 -12.07 5.08
CA LEU A 471 -50.94 -10.81 4.53
C LEU A 471 -50.56 -9.58 5.37
N ASP A 472 -49.91 -9.76 6.52
CA ASP A 472 -49.42 -8.66 7.34
C ASP A 472 -48.28 -7.95 6.61
N PRO A 473 -48.12 -6.63 6.82
CA PRO A 473 -47.01 -5.88 6.28
C PRO A 473 -45.68 -6.29 6.93
N THR A 474 -44.66 -6.36 6.10
CA THR A 474 -43.24 -6.38 6.44
C THR A 474 -42.75 -4.95 6.74
N PRO A 475 -41.61 -4.80 7.43
CA PRO A 475 -40.93 -3.52 7.58
C PRO A 475 -40.66 -2.76 6.27
N SER A 476 -40.40 -3.46 5.15
CA SER A 476 -40.20 -2.84 3.83
C SER A 476 -41.50 -2.36 3.16
N GLY A 477 -42.66 -2.66 3.74
CA GLY A 477 -43.98 -2.20 3.28
C GLY A 477 -44.72 -3.17 2.34
N TRP A 478 -44.10 -4.28 1.95
CA TRP A 478 -44.77 -5.41 1.29
C TRP A 478 -45.52 -6.28 2.27
N SER A 479 -46.49 -7.09 1.85
CA SER A 479 -46.93 -8.21 2.70
C SER A 479 -45.89 -9.34 2.69
N TYR A 480 -45.84 -10.18 3.72
CA TYR A 480 -44.95 -11.37 3.72
C TYR A 480 -45.22 -12.29 2.51
N ARG A 481 -46.46 -12.34 2.02
CA ARG A 481 -46.85 -13.01 0.78
C ARG A 481 -46.20 -12.36 -0.44
N ASP A 482 -46.21 -11.04 -0.52
CA ASP A 482 -45.59 -10.32 -1.65
C ASP A 482 -44.07 -10.53 -1.67
N MET A 483 -43.43 -10.57 -0.50
CA MET A 483 -42.02 -10.98 -0.36
C MET A 483 -41.79 -12.42 -0.86
N CYS A 484 -42.69 -13.36 -0.52
CA CYS A 484 -42.61 -14.73 -1.04
C CYS A 484 -42.78 -14.80 -2.57
N ALA A 485 -43.70 -14.02 -3.14
CA ALA A 485 -43.93 -13.92 -4.58
C ALA A 485 -42.69 -13.39 -5.31
N HIS A 486 -42.08 -12.35 -4.75
CA HIS A 486 -40.83 -11.77 -5.21
C HIS A 486 -39.67 -12.78 -5.16
N ALA A 487 -39.46 -13.43 -4.02
CA ALA A 487 -38.41 -14.45 -3.87
C ALA A 487 -38.60 -15.63 -4.84
N ALA A 488 -39.84 -16.12 -5.01
CA ALA A 488 -40.16 -17.19 -5.96
C ALA A 488 -39.85 -16.75 -7.40
N ASN A 489 -40.23 -15.54 -7.79
CA ASN A 489 -39.97 -15.00 -9.13
C ASN A 489 -38.47 -14.94 -9.45
N TRP A 490 -37.63 -14.49 -8.51
CA TRP A 490 -36.18 -14.46 -8.71
C TRP A 490 -35.56 -15.86 -8.84
N LEU A 491 -36.04 -16.85 -8.08
CA LEU A 491 -35.59 -18.24 -8.26
C LEU A 491 -35.97 -18.79 -9.63
N GLN A 492 -37.19 -18.51 -10.10
CA GLN A 492 -37.64 -18.91 -11.44
C GLN A 492 -36.82 -18.21 -12.53
N GLN A 493 -36.54 -16.92 -12.36
CA GLN A 493 -35.68 -16.16 -13.26
C GLN A 493 -34.26 -16.75 -13.30
N ALA A 494 -33.68 -17.10 -12.15
CA ALA A 494 -32.36 -17.72 -12.08
C ALA A 494 -32.31 -19.04 -12.86
N VAL A 495 -33.30 -19.91 -12.68
CA VAL A 495 -33.40 -21.18 -13.44
C VAL A 495 -33.46 -20.91 -14.95
N ASN A 496 -34.21 -19.90 -15.38
CA ASN A 496 -34.29 -19.53 -16.79
C ASN A 496 -32.95 -18.99 -17.34
N GLU A 497 -32.24 -18.16 -16.57
CA GLU A 497 -30.96 -17.60 -16.97
C GLU A 497 -29.84 -18.64 -16.99
N LEU A 498 -29.83 -19.57 -16.05
CA LEU A 498 -28.94 -20.74 -16.05
C LEU A 498 -29.22 -21.67 -17.24
N GLY A 499 -30.46 -21.69 -17.75
CA GLY A 499 -30.84 -22.37 -18.98
C GLY A 499 -30.43 -21.66 -20.28
N GLY A 500 -29.80 -20.48 -20.21
CA GLY A 500 -29.21 -19.77 -21.36
C GLY A 500 -29.85 -18.43 -21.72
N ALA A 501 -30.97 -18.05 -21.10
CA ALA A 501 -31.69 -16.80 -21.41
C ALA A 501 -31.27 -15.62 -20.51
N THR A 502 -29.98 -15.30 -20.46
CA THR A 502 -29.46 -14.30 -19.49
C THR A 502 -29.89 -12.88 -19.83
N LYS A 503 -30.30 -12.12 -18.80
CA LYS A 503 -30.74 -10.72 -18.95
C LYS A 503 -29.78 -9.77 -18.27
N ARG A 504 -29.54 -8.60 -18.88
CA ARG A 504 -28.79 -7.53 -18.24
C ARG A 504 -29.73 -6.70 -17.39
N TRP A 505 -29.60 -6.84 -16.08
CA TRP A 505 -30.41 -6.09 -15.12
C TRP A 505 -29.80 -4.73 -14.78
N ASN A 506 -30.67 -3.76 -14.54
CA ASN A 506 -30.36 -2.46 -13.94
C ASN A 506 -31.45 -2.16 -12.91
N ALA A 507 -31.28 -1.11 -12.09
CA ALA A 507 -32.21 -0.79 -11.01
C ALA A 507 -33.67 -0.63 -11.49
N GLU A 508 -33.88 0.02 -12.64
CA GLU A 508 -35.21 0.22 -13.22
C GLU A 508 -35.87 -1.09 -13.65
N LEU A 509 -35.11 -1.96 -14.34
CA LEU A 509 -35.61 -3.27 -14.79
C LEU A 509 -35.90 -4.20 -13.62
N ILE A 510 -35.05 -4.18 -12.58
CA ILE A 510 -35.26 -4.94 -11.34
C ILE A 510 -36.56 -4.49 -10.68
N GLN A 511 -36.74 -3.16 -10.51
CA GLN A 511 -37.95 -2.61 -9.90
C GLN A 511 -39.21 -2.99 -10.67
N LYS A 512 -39.20 -2.84 -12.00
CA LYS A 512 -40.33 -3.23 -12.86
C LYS A 512 -40.66 -4.71 -12.76
N GLU A 513 -39.64 -5.56 -12.63
CA GLU A 513 -39.81 -6.99 -12.48
C GLU A 513 -40.40 -7.36 -11.11
N ASN A 514 -39.94 -6.72 -10.04
CA ASN A 514 -40.49 -6.88 -8.70
C ASN A 514 -41.98 -6.49 -8.68
N GLU A 515 -42.33 -5.34 -9.27
CA GLU A 515 -43.72 -4.87 -9.39
C GLU A 515 -44.59 -5.85 -10.19
N ARG A 516 -44.07 -6.37 -11.30
CA ARG A 516 -44.75 -7.39 -12.12
C ARG A 516 -45.00 -8.65 -11.32
N ALA A 517 -44.00 -9.14 -10.60
CA ALA A 517 -44.09 -10.35 -9.79
C ALA A 517 -45.16 -10.21 -8.70
N VAL A 518 -45.12 -9.12 -7.92
CA VAL A 518 -46.12 -8.86 -6.87
C VAL A 518 -47.52 -8.70 -7.46
N ALA A 519 -47.67 -7.95 -8.55
CA ALA A 519 -48.97 -7.75 -9.21
C ALA A 519 -49.57 -9.06 -9.73
N ALA A 520 -48.75 -9.95 -10.30
CA ALA A 520 -49.19 -11.26 -10.80
C ALA A 520 -49.71 -12.17 -9.68
N HIS A 521 -49.21 -12.02 -8.44
CA HIS A 521 -49.58 -12.84 -7.29
C HIS A 521 -50.59 -12.18 -6.35
N LYS A 522 -51.16 -11.03 -6.73
CA LYS A 522 -52.08 -10.26 -5.87
C LYS A 522 -53.31 -11.07 -5.40
N LEU A 523 -53.76 -12.02 -6.21
CA LEU A 523 -54.92 -12.90 -5.92
C LEU A 523 -54.53 -14.30 -5.44
N VAL A 524 -53.22 -14.60 -5.35
CA VAL A 524 -52.74 -15.89 -4.87
C VAL A 524 -52.88 -15.94 -3.35
N GLY A 525 -53.48 -17.03 -2.86
CA GLY A 525 -53.65 -17.27 -1.43
C GLY A 525 -52.32 -17.60 -0.74
N ALA A 526 -52.26 -17.36 0.57
CA ALA A 526 -51.04 -17.54 1.37
C ALA A 526 -50.44 -18.96 1.27
N GLU A 527 -51.27 -20.00 1.25
CA GLU A 527 -50.79 -21.39 1.13
C GLU A 527 -50.22 -21.70 -0.25
N ALA A 528 -50.95 -21.32 -1.31
CA ALA A 528 -50.48 -21.48 -2.68
C ALA A 528 -49.17 -20.71 -2.94
N MET A 529 -49.00 -19.54 -2.31
CA MET A 529 -47.77 -18.78 -2.43
C MET A 529 -46.56 -19.47 -1.77
N LEU A 530 -46.76 -20.09 -0.60
CA LEU A 530 -45.72 -20.89 0.04
C LEU A 530 -45.36 -22.12 -0.79
N ASP A 531 -46.35 -22.81 -1.35
CA ASP A 531 -46.12 -24.00 -2.19
C ASP A 531 -45.33 -23.65 -3.47
N GLU A 532 -45.64 -22.51 -4.09
CA GLU A 532 -44.89 -22.03 -5.26
C GLU A 532 -43.46 -21.62 -4.90
N LEU A 533 -43.26 -20.95 -3.76
CA LEU A 533 -41.93 -20.59 -3.27
C LEU A 533 -41.09 -21.86 -2.98
N ASP A 534 -41.66 -22.85 -2.28
CA ASP A 534 -41.01 -24.11 -1.95
C ASP A 534 -40.67 -24.91 -3.24
N THR A 535 -41.58 -24.90 -4.23
CA THR A 535 -41.35 -25.52 -5.55
C THR A 535 -40.23 -24.82 -6.33
N SER A 536 -40.22 -23.49 -6.32
CA SER A 536 -39.20 -22.68 -7.00
C SER A 536 -37.82 -22.90 -6.39
N ALA A 537 -37.74 -22.97 -5.05
CA ALA A 537 -36.50 -23.26 -4.34
C ALA A 537 -35.98 -24.68 -4.60
N LYS A 538 -36.86 -25.68 -4.64
CA LYS A 538 -36.47 -27.04 -5.01
C LYS A 538 -35.90 -27.10 -6.43
N ARG A 539 -36.59 -26.48 -7.40
CA ARG A 539 -36.15 -26.47 -8.80
C ARG A 539 -34.82 -25.74 -8.99
N MET A 540 -34.61 -24.62 -8.28
CA MET A 540 -33.34 -23.91 -8.29
C MET A 540 -32.21 -24.78 -7.71
N ARG A 541 -32.45 -25.46 -6.58
CA ARG A 541 -31.48 -26.39 -5.99
C ARG A 541 -31.10 -27.53 -6.94
N GLU A 542 -32.08 -28.14 -7.60
CA GLU A 542 -31.87 -29.20 -8.60
C GLU A 542 -31.07 -28.66 -9.81
N THR A 543 -31.35 -27.42 -10.23
CA THR A 543 -30.61 -26.75 -11.30
C THR A 543 -29.15 -26.56 -10.89
N ILE A 544 -28.88 -26.04 -9.69
CA ILE A 544 -27.51 -25.90 -9.15
C ILE A 544 -26.77 -27.26 -9.15
N ALA A 545 -27.43 -28.32 -8.70
CA ALA A 545 -26.84 -29.66 -8.66
C ALA A 545 -26.49 -30.20 -10.06
N SER A 546 -27.21 -29.76 -11.10
CA SER A 546 -26.98 -30.17 -12.49
C SER A 546 -25.87 -29.41 -13.21
N ILE A 547 -25.43 -28.26 -12.69
CA ILE A 547 -24.34 -27.46 -13.28
C ILE A 547 -23.03 -28.26 -13.18
N PRO A 548 -22.15 -28.29 -14.20
CA PRO A 548 -20.83 -28.91 -14.08
C PRO A 548 -19.95 -28.29 -12.98
N ASP A 549 -19.09 -29.09 -12.32
CA ASP A 549 -18.25 -28.60 -11.21
C ASP A 549 -17.28 -27.48 -11.63
N ASP A 550 -16.79 -27.51 -12.86
CA ASP A 550 -15.93 -26.49 -13.46
C ASP A 550 -16.67 -25.20 -13.83
N GLN A 551 -18.01 -25.21 -13.86
CA GLN A 551 -18.84 -24.07 -14.26
C GLN A 551 -19.53 -23.36 -13.10
N ILE A 552 -19.70 -24.01 -11.94
CA ILE A 552 -20.46 -23.43 -10.82
C ILE A 552 -19.79 -22.19 -10.21
N LEU A 553 -18.46 -22.12 -10.27
CA LEU A 553 -17.67 -21.00 -9.75
C LEU A 553 -17.39 -19.93 -10.81
N ASP A 554 -17.83 -20.14 -12.06
CA ASP A 554 -17.75 -19.08 -13.07
C ASP A 554 -18.43 -17.81 -12.54
N PRO A 555 -17.80 -16.63 -12.65
CA PRO A 555 -18.34 -15.40 -12.07
C PRO A 555 -19.78 -15.07 -12.46
N LYS A 556 -20.22 -15.44 -13.68
CA LYS A 556 -21.58 -15.20 -14.15
C LYS A 556 -22.53 -16.22 -13.53
N THR A 557 -22.19 -17.50 -13.56
CA THR A 557 -22.98 -18.58 -12.95
C THR A 557 -23.15 -18.37 -11.45
N PHE A 558 -22.06 -18.11 -10.73
CA PHE A 558 -22.09 -17.81 -9.30
C PHE A 558 -22.96 -16.59 -9.01
N GLY A 559 -22.84 -15.55 -9.83
CA GLY A 559 -23.66 -14.34 -9.69
C GLY A 559 -25.16 -14.65 -9.77
N ILE A 560 -25.58 -15.46 -10.75
CA ILE A 560 -26.98 -15.87 -10.89
C ILE A 560 -27.40 -16.74 -9.69
N VAL A 561 -26.59 -17.72 -9.31
CA VAL A 561 -26.93 -18.61 -8.20
C VAL A 561 -27.04 -17.85 -6.88
N GLY A 562 -26.02 -17.09 -6.50
CA GLY A 562 -25.98 -16.38 -5.22
C GLY A 562 -27.00 -15.24 -5.13
N PHE A 563 -26.95 -14.27 -6.06
CA PHE A 563 -27.76 -13.03 -5.97
C PHE A 563 -29.26 -13.24 -6.22
N TYR A 564 -29.68 -14.39 -6.73
CA TYR A 564 -31.10 -14.70 -6.93
C TYR A 564 -31.64 -15.64 -5.86
N SER A 565 -30.76 -16.20 -5.01
CA SER A 565 -31.14 -17.12 -3.93
C SER A 565 -30.55 -16.70 -2.59
N TYR A 566 -29.53 -17.39 -2.07
CA TYR A 566 -29.09 -17.25 -0.68
C TYR A 566 -28.59 -15.86 -0.31
N LEU A 567 -27.91 -15.12 -1.20
CA LEU A 567 -27.48 -13.74 -0.86
C LEU A 567 -28.69 -12.80 -0.75
N HIS A 568 -29.69 -13.01 -1.60
CA HIS A 568 -30.92 -12.21 -1.62
C HIS A 568 -31.87 -12.58 -0.48
N TRP A 569 -31.93 -13.85 -0.09
CA TRP A 569 -32.68 -14.26 1.11
C TRP A 569 -32.07 -13.69 2.38
N GLU A 570 -30.75 -13.53 2.46
CA GLU A 570 -30.10 -12.85 3.59
C GLU A 570 -30.52 -11.38 3.73
N GLU A 571 -30.76 -10.69 2.60
CA GLU A 571 -31.31 -9.32 2.61
C GLU A 571 -32.72 -9.33 3.21
N HIS A 572 -33.61 -10.20 2.77
CA HIS A 572 -34.97 -10.29 3.35
C HIS A 572 -34.99 -10.83 4.79
N LEU A 573 -34.05 -11.72 5.14
CA LEU A 573 -33.86 -12.14 6.52
C LEU A 573 -33.61 -10.92 7.41
N HIS A 574 -32.75 -10.01 6.96
CA HIS A 574 -32.43 -8.78 7.65
C HIS A 574 -33.58 -7.76 7.63
N GLU A 575 -34.06 -7.41 6.44
CA GLU A 575 -34.99 -6.31 6.21
C GLU A 575 -36.41 -6.63 6.67
N ASP A 576 -36.88 -7.86 6.43
CA ASP A 576 -38.31 -8.19 6.58
C ASP A 576 -38.61 -9.18 7.72
N LEU A 577 -37.64 -10.03 8.03
CA LEU A 577 -37.79 -11.12 9.02
C LEU A 577 -37.00 -10.86 10.32
N GLY A 578 -36.37 -9.70 10.44
CA GLY A 578 -35.78 -9.20 11.69
C GLY A 578 -34.50 -9.89 12.13
N ALA A 579 -33.78 -10.55 11.21
CA ALA A 579 -32.45 -11.08 11.50
C ALA A 579 -31.45 -9.93 11.68
N THR A 580 -30.71 -9.98 12.79
CA THR A 580 -29.64 -9.02 13.09
C THR A 580 -28.29 -9.70 12.89
N TYR A 581 -27.53 -9.19 11.92
CA TYR A 581 -26.17 -9.62 11.59
C TYR A 581 -25.12 -8.58 12.00
#